data_AF-A0A6Y1U845-F1
#
_entry.id   AF-A0A6Y1U845-F1
#
_cell.length_a   1.000
_cell.length_b   1.000
_cell.length_c   1.000
_cell.angle_alpha   90.00
_cell.angle_beta   90.00
_cell.angle_gamma   90.00
#
_symmetry.space_group_name_H-M   'P 1'
#
loop_
_entity.id
_entity.type
_entity.pdbx_description
1 polymer ?
#
loop_
_entity_poly.entity_id
_entity_poly.type
_entity_poly.pdbx_seq_one_letter_code
_entity_poly.pdbx_strand_id
1 'polypeptide(L)'
;MSDIVYLTVIGEQQGAISAGCGTESSVGNRCQIAHEDEIFVFSLSNSMTSTGKGSQLHGLRFCKLIDKSTPLFTNAINNNEQLYMEFYFYRINRFGKWEKYYYIQLRGAFLSDIQCLFSENRLPTETINVSYEYILCKHLIANTEFSYLALPENYNRLFIPQPKKSTDSGLKTLNSKAVGRLLAAGGIYNGNIEGFRDTAEKLGGDAPAGYKQVMDNKGLLIAGASIAAGLTMGRMKFPELEGLEHFGARGTYTSRPFDPDKAGGPVEHLTTEGVNITHEGIAIVEKHISRFDPDPGNDFMVSRLKKIANGNLLPEQVDLNYYTHECREYQRYCNLGWETGRPGDNQEAYDLWNNTHTSTLEDYRITDNDLYHPDAPSW
;
A
#
# COMPACT_ATOMS: atom_id res chain seq x y z
N MET A 1 29.80 -2.80 -1.40
CA MET A 1 29.10 -2.00 -0.38
C MET A 1 27.77 -2.67 -0.13
N SER A 2 27.43 -2.86 1.15
CA SER A 2 26.24 -3.56 1.65
C SER A 2 24.94 -2.86 1.26
N ASP A 3 23.83 -3.59 1.33
CA ASP A 3 22.49 -3.06 1.12
C ASP A 3 22.24 -1.83 1.99
N ILE A 4 21.63 -0.80 1.39
CA ILE A 4 21.29 0.47 2.04
C ILE A 4 19.82 0.46 2.40
N VAL A 5 19.47 0.89 3.62
CA VAL A 5 18.09 0.99 4.08
C VAL A 5 17.77 2.43 4.46
N TYR A 6 16.66 2.94 3.92
CA TYR A 6 16.11 4.25 4.26
C TYR A 6 14.75 4.10 4.91
N LEU A 7 14.46 4.97 5.87
CA LEU A 7 13.24 4.98 6.64
C LEU A 7 12.51 6.32 6.47
N THR A 8 11.23 6.26 6.08
CA THR A 8 10.28 7.37 6.18
C THR A 8 9.35 7.12 7.35
N VAL A 9 9.18 8.13 8.22
CA VAL A 9 8.28 8.04 9.38
C VAL A 9 7.32 9.20 9.39
N ILE A 10 6.05 8.89 9.61
CA ILE A 10 4.99 9.88 9.82
C ILE A 10 4.31 9.52 11.14
N GLY A 11 4.24 10.47 12.07
CA GLY A 11 3.48 10.35 13.30
C GLY A 11 2.08 10.94 13.15
N GLU A 12 1.12 10.37 13.85
CA GLU A 12 -0.26 10.84 13.89
C GLU A 12 -0.37 12.31 14.34
N GLN A 13 0.43 12.70 15.32
CA GLN A 13 0.41 14.03 15.93
C GLN A 13 1.52 14.92 15.38
N GLN A 14 2.72 14.36 15.18
CA GLN A 14 3.91 15.10 14.76
C GLN A 14 4.02 15.29 13.24
N GLY A 15 3.22 14.58 12.44
CA GLY A 15 3.32 14.62 10.99
C GLY A 15 4.63 13.99 10.49
N ALA A 16 5.27 14.57 9.47
CA ALA A 16 6.44 13.98 8.82
C ALA A 16 7.71 14.03 9.70
N ILE A 17 7.87 13.05 10.60
CA ILE A 17 9.00 12.92 11.53
C ILE A 17 10.33 12.82 10.77
N SER A 18 10.39 12.08 9.65
CA SER A 18 11.63 11.90 8.88
C SER A 18 12.02 13.12 8.04
N ALA A 19 11.14 14.12 7.88
CA ALA A 19 11.40 15.27 7.05
C ALA A 19 12.68 16.02 7.48
N GLY A 20 13.60 16.25 6.56
CA GLY A 20 14.89 16.89 6.80
C GLY A 20 15.90 16.07 7.61
N CYS A 21 15.66 14.79 7.91
CA CYS A 21 16.59 13.99 8.72
C CYS A 21 17.86 13.59 7.98
N GLY A 22 17.81 13.46 6.65
CA GLY A 22 18.97 13.17 5.80
C GLY A 22 19.78 14.40 5.40
N THR A 23 19.49 15.58 5.95
CA THR A 23 20.17 16.84 5.62
C THR A 23 21.50 17.02 6.38
N GLU A 24 22.36 17.91 5.88
CA GLU A 24 23.63 18.25 6.53
C GLU A 24 23.42 18.78 7.97
N SER A 25 22.39 19.57 8.22
CA SER A 25 22.09 20.07 9.57
C SER A 25 21.73 18.97 10.57
N SER A 26 21.34 17.79 10.09
CA SER A 26 20.92 16.64 10.90
C SER A 26 22.06 15.63 11.08
N VAL A 27 22.70 15.21 9.99
CA VAL A 27 23.70 14.11 9.98
C VAL A 27 25.11 14.55 9.53
N GLY A 28 25.32 15.85 9.30
CA GLY A 28 26.58 16.42 8.83
C GLY A 28 26.99 15.86 7.47
N ASN A 29 28.27 15.54 7.31
CA ASN A 29 28.86 15.00 6.07
C ASN A 29 28.33 13.62 5.66
N ARG A 30 27.42 13.02 6.43
CA ARG A 30 26.77 11.75 6.10
C ARG A 30 25.45 11.92 5.35
N CYS A 31 25.03 13.17 5.10
CA CYS A 31 23.88 13.46 4.26
C CYS A 31 24.05 12.85 2.87
N GLN A 32 22.94 12.43 2.26
CA GLN A 32 22.92 11.89 0.92
C GLN A 32 21.90 12.66 0.08
N ILE A 33 22.34 13.07 -1.11
CA ILE A 33 21.49 13.79 -2.06
C ILE A 33 20.30 12.90 -2.43
N ALA A 34 19.11 13.50 -2.51
CA ALA A 34 17.82 12.85 -2.80
C ALA A 34 17.28 11.94 -1.69
N HIS A 35 17.86 11.99 -0.49
CA HIS A 35 17.41 11.28 0.71
C HIS A 35 17.22 12.25 1.90
N GLU A 36 16.96 13.53 1.63
CA GLU A 36 16.91 14.59 2.63
C GLU A 36 15.77 14.40 3.65
N ASP A 37 14.66 13.81 3.23
CA ASP A 37 13.47 13.52 4.05
C ASP A 37 13.39 12.07 4.55
N GLU A 38 14.50 11.34 4.44
CA GLU A 38 14.62 9.95 4.84
C GLU A 38 15.71 9.77 5.90
N ILE A 39 15.48 8.81 6.80
CA ILE A 39 16.43 8.43 7.85
C ILE A 39 17.28 7.27 7.33
N PHE A 40 18.60 7.37 7.45
CA PHE A 40 19.50 6.27 7.10
C PHE A 40 19.56 5.23 8.22
N VAL A 41 19.22 3.97 7.91
CA VAL A 41 19.15 2.86 8.87
C VAL A 41 20.39 1.96 8.71
N PHE A 42 21.14 1.80 9.79
CA PHE A 42 22.38 1.00 9.83
C PHE A 42 22.12 -0.50 9.95
N SER A 43 21.11 -0.88 10.72
CA SER A 43 20.71 -2.27 10.85
C SER A 43 19.21 -2.35 11.10
N LEU A 44 18.62 -3.43 10.62
CA LEU A 44 17.22 -3.76 10.82
C LEU A 44 17.13 -5.26 11.07
N SER A 45 16.43 -5.64 12.11
CA SER A 45 16.10 -7.02 12.43
C SER A 45 14.60 -7.13 12.65
N ASN A 46 13.96 -7.95 11.84
CA ASN A 46 12.58 -8.39 12.05
C ASN A 46 12.62 -9.87 12.39
N SER A 47 11.95 -10.28 13.47
CA SER A 47 11.90 -11.68 13.91
C SER A 47 10.46 -12.18 13.87
N MET A 48 10.28 -13.30 13.18
CA MET A 48 9.00 -14.00 13.05
C MET A 48 9.22 -15.46 13.44
N THR A 49 8.39 -15.99 14.32
CA THR A 49 8.42 -17.40 14.71
C THR A 49 7.11 -18.08 14.34
N SER A 50 7.16 -19.31 13.85
CA SER A 50 5.95 -20.10 13.66
C SER A 50 5.46 -20.63 15.00
N THR A 51 4.16 -20.52 15.25
CA THR A 51 3.48 -21.20 16.37
C THR A 51 2.96 -22.58 15.99
N GLY A 52 3.13 -23.00 14.73
CA GLY A 52 2.47 -24.18 14.15
C GLY A 52 1.01 -23.94 13.75
N LYS A 53 0.41 -22.80 14.14
CA LYS A 53 -0.96 -22.36 13.74
C LYS A 53 -0.98 -20.98 13.07
N GLY A 54 0.19 -20.36 12.90
CA GLY A 54 0.35 -19.03 12.31
C GLY A 54 1.71 -18.42 12.63
N SER A 55 1.94 -17.21 12.13
CA SER A 55 3.15 -16.44 12.41
C SER A 55 2.99 -15.59 13.67
N GLN A 56 3.91 -15.75 14.62
CA GLN A 56 4.07 -14.83 15.76
C GLN A 56 5.17 -13.82 15.43
N LEU A 57 4.80 -12.54 15.44
CA LEU A 57 5.68 -11.42 15.17
C LEU A 57 6.24 -10.88 16.50
N HIS A 58 7.56 -10.70 16.58
CA HIS A 58 8.24 -10.25 17.81
C HIS A 58 8.55 -8.74 17.83
N GLY A 59 7.95 -7.97 16.91
CA GLY A 59 8.29 -6.58 16.69
C GLY A 59 9.52 -6.40 15.79
N LEU A 60 9.77 -5.16 15.39
CA LEU A 60 10.85 -4.76 14.48
C LEU A 60 11.83 -3.90 15.25
N ARG A 61 13.11 -4.23 15.16
CA ARG A 61 14.20 -3.46 15.75
C ARG A 61 15.05 -2.87 14.64
N PHE A 62 15.37 -1.58 14.75
CA PHE A 62 16.31 -0.94 13.83
C PHE A 62 17.27 -0.01 14.59
N CYS A 63 18.42 0.25 13.98
CA CYS A 63 19.45 1.13 14.51
C CYS A 63 19.75 2.23 13.49
N LYS A 64 19.87 3.47 13.98
CA LYS A 64 20.19 4.67 13.19
C LYS A 64 21.17 5.56 13.95
N LEU A 65 21.67 6.60 13.28
CA LEU A 65 22.42 7.66 13.95
C LEU A 65 21.53 8.49 14.87
N ILE A 66 22.14 9.12 15.86
CA ILE A 66 21.53 10.29 16.49
C ILE A 66 21.42 11.39 15.43
N ASP A 67 20.22 11.87 15.19
CA ASP A 67 19.91 12.86 14.15
C ASP A 67 18.71 13.74 14.57
N LYS A 68 18.17 14.54 13.65
CA LYS A 68 17.01 15.40 13.90
C LYS A 68 15.79 14.64 14.46
N SER A 69 15.56 13.39 14.06
CA SER A 69 14.39 12.63 14.48
C SER A 69 14.51 12.05 15.88
N THR A 70 15.71 11.98 16.46
CA THR A 70 15.94 11.42 17.82
C THR A 70 14.99 12.03 18.88
N PRO A 71 14.93 13.36 19.07
CA PRO A 71 13.97 13.95 20.01
C PRO A 71 12.49 13.74 19.61
N LEU A 72 12.19 13.59 18.31
CA LEU A 72 10.82 13.33 17.84
C LEU A 72 10.37 11.91 18.16
N PHE A 73 11.28 10.93 18.09
CA PHE A 73 11.02 9.57 18.58
C PHE A 73 10.83 9.55 20.09
N THR A 74 11.59 10.34 20.85
CA THR A 74 11.38 10.49 22.30
C THR A 74 10.00 11.08 22.62
N ASN A 75 9.51 12.04 21.83
CA ASN A 75 8.14 12.54 21.97
C ASN A 75 7.10 11.48 21.63
N ALA A 76 7.32 10.72 20.55
CA ALA A 76 6.40 9.68 20.12
C ALA A 76 6.24 8.57 21.17
N ILE A 77 7.35 8.10 21.78
CA ILE A 77 7.27 7.10 22.86
C ILE A 77 6.64 7.68 24.13
N ASN A 78 6.94 8.93 24.49
CA ASN A 78 6.38 9.57 25.69
C ASN A 78 4.86 9.76 25.58
N ASN A 79 4.36 10.07 24.38
CA ASN A 79 2.94 10.31 24.14
C ASN A 79 2.18 9.07 23.67
N ASN A 80 2.86 7.92 23.58
CA ASN A 80 2.33 6.70 22.98
C ASN A 80 1.66 6.97 21.61
N GLU A 81 2.35 7.76 20.78
CA GLU A 81 1.88 8.18 19.46
C GLU A 81 1.96 7.03 18.47
N GLN A 82 0.91 6.86 17.67
CA GLN A 82 0.88 5.88 16.60
C GLN A 82 1.66 6.39 15.39
N LEU A 83 2.52 5.52 14.85
CA LEU A 83 3.42 5.83 13.75
C LEU A 83 3.07 5.01 12.51
N TYR A 84 3.33 5.61 11.36
CA TYR A 84 3.38 4.96 10.06
C TYR A 84 4.84 4.98 9.57
N MET A 85 5.38 3.80 9.24
CA MET A 85 6.80 3.64 8.88
C MET A 85 6.96 2.91 7.55
N GLU A 86 7.87 3.40 6.71
CA GLU A 86 8.25 2.75 5.46
C GLU A 86 9.76 2.59 5.38
N PHE A 87 10.20 1.36 5.15
CA PHE A 87 11.60 1.01 4.93
C PHE A 87 11.81 0.65 3.46
N TYR A 88 12.72 1.35 2.79
CA TYR A 88 13.13 1.06 1.43
C TYR A 88 14.56 0.49 1.42
N PHE A 89 14.70 -0.69 0.84
CA PHE A 89 15.98 -1.39 0.70
C PHE A 89 16.52 -1.20 -0.72
N TYR A 90 17.77 -0.79 -0.78
CA TYR A 90 18.49 -0.51 -2.01
C TYR A 90 19.65 -1.48 -2.17
N ARG A 91 19.86 -1.91 -3.42
CA ARG A 91 21.03 -2.69 -3.84
C ARG A 91 21.59 -2.13 -5.14
N ILE A 92 22.82 -2.51 -5.46
CA ILE A 92 23.44 -2.21 -6.76
C ILE A 92 23.01 -3.30 -7.75
N ASN A 93 22.40 -2.90 -8.86
CA ASN A 93 21.98 -3.82 -9.90
C ASN A 93 23.10 -4.17 -10.88
N ARG A 94 22.83 -5.08 -11.83
CA ARG A 94 23.81 -5.53 -12.85
C ARG A 94 24.40 -4.41 -13.71
N PHE A 95 23.77 -3.23 -13.75
CA PHE A 95 24.24 -2.06 -14.50
C PHE A 95 25.01 -1.07 -13.63
N GLY A 96 25.31 -1.42 -12.38
CA GLY A 96 26.02 -0.56 -11.43
C GLY A 96 25.16 0.58 -10.86
N LYS A 97 23.84 0.51 -10.99
CA LYS A 97 22.90 1.53 -10.48
C LYS A 97 22.21 1.06 -9.21
N TRP A 98 21.94 2.00 -8.31
CA TRP A 98 21.06 1.76 -7.17
C TRP A 98 19.63 1.50 -7.62
N GLU A 99 19.01 0.45 -7.10
CA GLU A 99 17.59 0.14 -7.30
C GLU A 99 16.95 -0.22 -5.96
N LYS A 100 15.71 0.25 -5.75
CA LYS A 100 14.83 -0.25 -4.68
C LYS A 100 14.44 -1.68 -5.02
N TYR A 101 14.71 -2.64 -4.14
CA TYR A 101 14.38 -4.04 -4.41
C TYR A 101 13.47 -4.67 -3.37
N TYR A 102 13.47 -4.15 -2.14
CA TYR A 102 12.64 -4.65 -1.06
C TYR A 102 12.04 -3.50 -0.26
N TYR A 103 10.87 -3.72 0.31
CA TYR A 103 10.05 -2.73 1.00
C TYR A 103 9.39 -3.36 2.22
N ILE A 104 9.42 -2.64 3.35
CA ILE A 104 8.65 -2.99 4.55
C ILE A 104 7.82 -1.77 4.95
N GLN A 105 6.53 -1.98 5.18
CA GLN A 105 5.61 -0.99 5.73
C GLN A 105 5.11 -1.47 7.08
N LEU A 106 5.09 -0.57 8.07
CA LEU A 106 4.43 -0.80 9.35
C LEU A 106 3.30 0.21 9.52
N ARG A 107 2.13 -0.28 9.96
CA ARG A 107 1.01 0.57 10.36
C ARG A 107 0.59 0.21 11.77
N GLY A 108 0.06 1.21 12.47
CA GLY A 108 -0.21 1.09 13.90
C GLY A 108 1.05 0.80 14.69
N ALA A 109 2.17 1.43 14.32
CA ALA A 109 3.45 1.21 14.96
C ALA A 109 3.56 2.03 16.24
N PHE A 110 3.95 1.40 17.34
CA PHE A 110 4.25 2.04 18.62
C PHE A 110 5.69 1.75 19.01
N LEU A 111 6.35 2.73 19.62
CA LEU A 111 7.72 2.57 20.11
C LEU A 111 7.67 1.90 21.48
N SER A 112 8.37 0.78 21.64
CA SER A 112 8.43 0.06 22.92
C SER A 112 9.69 0.35 23.72
N ASP A 113 10.79 0.68 23.05
CA ASP A 113 12.09 0.96 23.68
C ASP A 113 12.99 1.77 22.74
N ILE A 114 13.73 2.72 23.30
CA ILE A 114 14.74 3.54 22.60
C ILE A 114 16.02 3.52 23.43
N GLN A 115 17.10 3.03 22.84
CA GLN A 115 18.41 2.94 23.47
C GLN A 115 19.42 3.79 22.73
N CYS A 116 19.84 4.90 23.33
CA CYS A 116 20.91 5.75 22.82
C CYS A 116 22.28 5.25 23.32
N LEU A 117 23.21 5.03 22.39
CA LEU A 117 24.58 4.62 22.69
C LEU A 117 25.55 5.72 22.28
N PHE A 118 26.24 6.25 23.28
CA PHE A 118 27.39 7.15 23.10
C PHE A 118 28.64 6.39 23.53
N SER A 119 29.61 6.27 22.64
CA SER A 119 30.84 5.55 22.93
C SER A 119 32.02 6.23 22.25
N GLU A 120 33.16 6.25 22.92
CA GLU A 120 34.39 6.78 22.35
C GLU A 120 34.74 6.05 21.05
N ASN A 121 35.16 6.80 20.04
CA ASN A 121 35.55 6.29 18.71
C ASN A 121 34.46 5.52 17.95
N ARG A 122 33.20 5.66 18.34
CA ARG A 122 32.05 5.14 17.59
C ARG A 122 31.09 6.26 17.27
N LEU A 123 30.31 6.07 16.21
CA LEU A 123 29.24 7.00 15.90
C LEU A 123 28.15 6.89 16.97
N PRO A 124 27.62 8.00 17.48
CA PRO A 124 26.44 7.98 18.33
C PRO A 124 25.26 7.37 17.57
N THR A 125 24.67 6.33 18.13
CA THR A 125 23.56 5.60 17.53
C THR A 125 22.41 5.48 18.49
N GLU A 126 21.21 5.31 17.96
CA GLU A 126 20.04 4.86 18.74
C GLU A 126 19.46 3.58 18.14
N THR A 127 19.10 2.64 19.01
CA THR A 127 18.38 1.41 18.66
C THR A 127 16.94 1.54 19.13
N ILE A 128 16.00 1.32 18.22
CA ILE A 128 14.57 1.52 18.43
C ILE A 128 13.85 0.19 18.23
N ASN A 129 13.03 -0.20 19.21
CA ASN A 129 12.13 -1.34 19.12
C ASN A 129 10.70 -0.84 18.83
N VAL A 130 10.05 -1.48 17.87
CA VAL A 130 8.74 -1.10 17.36
C VAL A 130 7.80 -2.30 17.44
N SER A 131 6.70 -2.14 18.17
CA SER A 131 5.52 -3.01 18.02
C SER A 131 4.63 -2.44 16.92
N TYR A 132 3.89 -3.30 16.23
CA TYR A 132 3.03 -2.88 15.14
C TYR A 132 1.84 -3.82 15.01
N GLU A 133 0.72 -3.30 14.52
CA GLU A 133 -0.49 -4.10 14.30
C GLU A 133 -0.55 -4.64 12.87
N TYR A 134 0.07 -3.94 11.92
CA TYR A 134 0.14 -4.37 10.52
C TYR A 134 1.56 -4.27 9.99
N ILE A 135 1.95 -5.29 9.21
CA ILE A 135 3.18 -5.30 8.43
C ILE A 135 2.89 -5.72 6.99
N LEU A 136 3.56 -5.05 6.06
CA LEU A 136 3.61 -5.43 4.66
C LEU A 136 5.07 -5.49 4.20
N CYS A 137 5.44 -6.61 3.60
CA CYS A 137 6.74 -6.87 3.01
C CYS A 137 6.57 -7.10 1.50
N LYS A 138 7.31 -6.36 0.66
CA LYS A 138 7.27 -6.53 -0.81
C LYS A 138 8.66 -6.67 -1.39
N HIS A 139 8.87 -7.68 -2.23
CA HIS A 139 10.03 -7.74 -3.13
C HIS A 139 9.69 -7.09 -4.46
N LEU A 140 10.07 -5.82 -4.62
CA LEU A 140 9.65 -4.92 -5.70
C LEU A 140 10.04 -5.40 -7.10
N ILE A 141 11.14 -6.15 -7.24
CA ILE A 141 11.61 -6.64 -8.55
C ILE A 141 11.00 -8.00 -8.91
N ALA A 142 10.58 -8.78 -7.91
CA ALA A 142 10.07 -10.15 -8.09
C ALA A 142 8.55 -10.21 -7.91
N ASN A 143 7.92 -9.10 -7.52
CA ASN A 143 6.48 -8.94 -7.30
C ASN A 143 5.88 -9.98 -6.33
N THR A 144 6.66 -10.40 -5.33
CA THR A 144 6.16 -11.21 -4.23
C THR A 144 5.90 -10.33 -3.03
N GLU A 145 4.79 -10.56 -2.34
CA GLU A 145 4.42 -9.81 -1.15
C GLU A 145 3.87 -10.71 -0.04
N PHE A 146 4.04 -10.22 1.18
CA PHE A 146 3.49 -10.79 2.39
C PHE A 146 2.91 -9.65 3.21
N SER A 147 1.66 -9.76 3.65
CA SER A 147 1.11 -8.83 4.62
C SER A 147 0.40 -9.57 5.74
N TYR A 148 0.41 -8.98 6.92
CA TYR A 148 -0.21 -9.55 8.11
C TYR A 148 -0.79 -8.46 8.99
N LEU A 149 -2.03 -8.67 9.42
CA LEU A 149 -2.79 -7.80 10.30
C LEU A 149 -3.07 -8.56 11.60
N ALA A 150 -2.38 -8.18 12.67
CA ALA A 150 -2.43 -8.88 13.95
C ALA A 150 -3.80 -8.78 14.63
N LEU A 151 -4.47 -7.63 14.49
CA LEU A 151 -5.76 -7.33 15.09
C LEU A 151 -6.68 -6.70 14.03
N PRO A 152 -7.42 -7.52 13.27
CA PRO A 152 -8.36 -7.03 12.26
C PRO A 152 -9.34 -5.98 12.79
N GLU A 153 -9.78 -6.13 14.04
CA GLU A 153 -10.65 -5.19 14.74
C GLU A 153 -10.10 -3.77 14.87
N ASN A 154 -8.78 -3.62 14.96
CA ASN A 154 -8.11 -2.34 15.12
C ASN A 154 -7.72 -1.69 13.79
N TYR A 155 -7.98 -2.32 12.64
CA TYR A 155 -7.54 -1.79 11.35
C TYR A 155 -8.06 -0.35 11.10
N ASN A 156 -9.24 0.03 11.63
CA ASN A 156 -9.83 1.39 11.53
C ASN A 156 -9.15 2.41 12.44
N ARG A 157 -8.48 1.94 13.48
CA ARG A 157 -7.67 2.74 14.39
C ARG A 157 -6.23 2.85 13.90
N LEU A 158 -5.86 2.22 12.79
CA LEU A 158 -4.54 2.42 12.22
C LEU A 158 -4.46 3.81 11.63
N PHE A 159 -3.58 4.62 12.19
CA PHE A 159 -3.12 5.84 11.55
C PHE A 159 -2.49 5.49 10.20
N ILE A 160 -3.19 5.89 9.14
CA ILE A 160 -2.71 5.86 7.76
C ILE A 160 -2.60 7.31 7.30
N PRO A 161 -1.39 7.81 7.03
CA PRO A 161 -1.22 9.16 6.55
C PRO A 161 -1.92 9.27 5.19
N GLN A 162 -2.69 10.34 5.02
CA GLN A 162 -3.31 10.64 3.74
C GLN A 162 -2.23 10.63 2.66
N PRO A 163 -2.41 9.90 1.54
CA PRO A 163 -1.45 9.93 0.46
C PRO A 163 -1.23 11.39 0.10
N LYS A 164 0.04 11.83 0.03
CA LYS A 164 0.35 13.16 -0.50
C LYS A 164 -0.40 13.24 -1.83
N LYS A 165 -1.46 14.06 -1.90
CA LYS A 165 -2.09 14.40 -3.18
C LYS A 165 -0.92 14.83 -4.04
N SER A 166 -0.56 14.01 -5.03
CA SER A 166 0.52 14.34 -5.93
C SER A 166 0.16 15.72 -6.45
N THR A 167 0.97 16.72 -6.13
CA THR A 167 0.79 18.09 -6.59
C THR A 167 1.04 18.09 -8.08
N ASP A 168 0.06 17.62 -8.85
CA ASP A 168 -0.10 17.76 -10.30
C ASP A 168 1.22 17.71 -11.11
N SER A 169 2.15 16.85 -10.70
CA SER A 169 3.49 16.74 -11.29
C SER A 169 3.54 15.60 -12.28
N GLY A 170 2.68 14.58 -12.12
CA GLY A 170 2.49 13.50 -13.08
C GLY A 170 2.05 14.02 -14.45
N LEU A 171 1.06 14.93 -14.48
CA LEU A 171 0.61 15.55 -15.72
C LEU A 171 1.69 16.42 -16.40
N LYS A 172 2.46 17.19 -15.62
CA LYS A 172 3.59 17.99 -16.15
C LYS A 172 4.67 17.14 -16.84
N THR A 173 4.86 15.91 -16.41
CA THR A 173 5.82 14.99 -17.03
C THR A 173 5.33 14.48 -18.38
N LEU A 174 4.04 14.13 -18.47
CA LEU A 174 3.39 13.56 -19.66
C LEU A 174 3.16 14.59 -20.76
N ASN A 175 2.92 15.86 -20.40
CA ASN A 175 2.69 16.94 -21.35
C ASN A 175 3.96 17.76 -21.67
N SER A 176 5.14 17.15 -21.57
CA SER A 176 6.44 17.81 -21.78
C SER A 176 6.97 17.69 -23.22
N LYS A 177 7.92 18.57 -23.61
CA LYS A 177 8.58 18.51 -24.94
C LYS A 177 9.27 17.17 -25.20
N ALA A 178 9.78 16.52 -24.15
CA ALA A 178 10.45 15.23 -24.26
C ALA A 178 9.48 14.12 -24.73
N VAL A 179 8.28 14.08 -24.14
CA VAL A 179 7.22 13.14 -24.55
C VAL A 179 6.75 13.43 -25.98
N GLY A 180 6.59 14.71 -26.34
CA GLY A 180 6.29 15.11 -27.71
C GLY A 180 7.28 14.58 -28.75
N ARG A 181 8.58 14.68 -28.47
CA ARG A 181 9.65 14.17 -29.36
C ARG A 181 9.60 12.64 -29.49
N LEU A 182 9.32 11.93 -28.40
CA LEU A 182 9.16 10.47 -28.40
C LEU A 182 7.96 10.03 -29.23
N LEU A 183 6.83 10.73 -29.11
CA LEU A 183 5.64 10.47 -29.93
C LEU A 183 5.90 10.70 -31.41
N ALA A 184 6.65 11.74 -31.79
CA ALA A 184 7.05 11.96 -33.17
C ALA A 184 7.94 10.83 -33.70
N ALA A 185 8.92 10.38 -32.90
CA ALA A 185 9.76 9.24 -33.26
C ALA A 185 8.96 7.93 -33.39
N GLY A 186 8.01 7.68 -32.48
CA GLY A 186 7.10 6.53 -32.51
C GLY A 186 6.17 6.55 -33.71
N GLY A 187 5.63 7.72 -34.08
CA GLY A 187 4.79 7.90 -35.27
C GLY A 187 5.55 7.64 -36.57
N ILE A 188 6.80 8.10 -36.68
CA ILE A 188 7.69 7.78 -37.82
C ILE A 188 7.99 6.29 -37.88
N TYR A 189 8.39 5.68 -36.75
CA TYR A 189 8.79 4.28 -36.69
C TYR A 189 7.63 3.32 -37.02
N ASN A 190 6.44 3.62 -36.51
CA ASN A 190 5.25 2.78 -36.74
C ASN A 190 4.49 3.14 -38.02
N GLY A 191 4.94 4.14 -38.79
CA GLY A 191 4.23 4.63 -39.97
C GLY A 191 2.86 5.24 -39.68
N ASN A 192 2.57 5.56 -38.41
CA ASN A 192 1.33 6.18 -37.94
C ASN A 192 1.60 7.59 -37.41
N ILE A 193 1.87 8.52 -38.31
CA ILE A 193 2.21 9.90 -37.94
C ILE A 193 1.00 10.60 -37.32
N GLU A 194 -0.19 10.45 -37.91
CA GLU A 194 -1.40 11.18 -37.49
C GLU A 194 -1.89 10.75 -36.11
N GLY A 195 -1.99 9.44 -35.83
CA GLY A 195 -2.46 8.98 -34.50
C GLY A 195 -1.54 9.41 -33.35
N PHE A 196 -0.22 9.46 -33.60
CA PHE A 196 0.75 9.92 -32.61
C PHE A 196 0.77 11.46 -32.49
N ARG A 197 0.42 12.20 -33.55
CA ARG A 197 0.21 13.65 -33.50
C ARG A 197 -0.99 14.00 -32.65
N ASP A 198 -2.13 13.35 -32.90
CA ASP A 198 -3.35 13.53 -32.12
C ASP A 198 -3.12 13.20 -30.65
N THR A 199 -2.31 12.18 -30.37
CA THR A 199 -1.91 11.85 -28.99
C THR A 199 -1.10 12.99 -28.35
N ALA A 200 -0.14 13.57 -29.06
CA ALA A 200 0.64 14.71 -28.56
C ALA A 200 -0.23 15.96 -28.33
N GLU A 201 -1.22 16.20 -29.20
CA GLU A 201 -2.19 17.30 -29.07
C GLU A 201 -3.13 17.10 -27.88
N LYS A 202 -3.66 15.88 -27.68
CA LYS A 202 -4.52 15.53 -26.54
C LYS A 202 -3.78 15.62 -25.20
N LEU A 203 -2.50 15.29 -25.16
CA LEU A 203 -1.67 15.46 -23.95
C LEU A 203 -1.48 16.93 -23.57
N GLY A 204 -1.55 17.85 -24.55
CA GLY A 204 -1.44 19.29 -24.32
C GLY A 204 -0.07 19.72 -23.79
N GLY A 205 -0.03 20.89 -23.12
CA GLY A 205 1.20 21.45 -22.57
C GLY A 205 2.27 21.73 -23.62
N ASP A 206 3.48 21.25 -23.37
CA ASP A 206 4.68 21.39 -24.20
C ASP A 206 4.87 20.22 -25.19
N ALA A 207 4.06 19.16 -25.09
CA ALA A 207 4.17 17.97 -25.95
C ALA A 207 3.95 18.27 -27.45
N PRO A 208 2.96 19.07 -27.89
CA PRO A 208 2.80 19.43 -29.31
C PRO A 208 4.03 20.16 -29.87
N ALA A 209 4.63 21.04 -29.08
CA ALA A 209 5.84 21.77 -29.48
C ALA A 209 7.04 20.84 -29.63
N GLY A 210 7.22 19.88 -28.71
CA GLY A 210 8.24 18.84 -28.82
C GLY A 210 8.06 17.93 -30.02
N TYR A 211 6.81 17.54 -30.32
CA TYR A 211 6.46 16.73 -31.50
C TYR A 211 6.81 17.48 -32.80
N LYS A 212 6.36 18.74 -32.90
CA LYS A 212 6.62 19.60 -34.06
C LYS A 212 8.10 19.86 -34.30
N GLN A 213 8.91 19.99 -33.24
CA GLN A 213 10.36 20.14 -33.37
C GLN A 213 11.04 18.99 -34.11
N VAL A 214 10.54 17.76 -33.98
CA VAL A 214 11.08 16.60 -34.71
C VAL A 214 10.59 16.60 -36.15
N MET A 215 9.31 16.91 -36.38
CA MET A 215 8.67 16.83 -37.70
C MET A 215 9.05 17.99 -38.64
N ASP A 216 9.27 19.19 -38.12
CA ASP A 216 9.58 20.39 -38.92
C ASP A 216 11.05 20.47 -39.34
N ASN A 217 11.91 19.63 -38.78
CA ASN A 217 13.34 19.64 -39.08
C ASN A 217 13.61 18.92 -40.41
N LYS A 218 13.46 19.64 -41.53
CA LYS A 218 13.47 19.19 -42.93
C LYS A 218 14.76 18.51 -43.45
N GLY A 219 15.66 18.04 -42.59
CA GLY A 219 16.98 17.57 -43.04
C GLY A 219 17.74 16.62 -42.11
N LEU A 220 17.11 16.07 -41.07
CA LEU A 220 17.82 15.14 -40.18
C LEU A 220 16.95 13.92 -39.87
N LEU A 221 17.08 12.90 -40.71
CA LEU A 221 16.88 11.51 -40.33
C LEU A 221 17.87 11.19 -39.21
N ILE A 222 17.58 11.56 -37.96
CA ILE A 222 18.20 10.90 -36.82
C ILE A 222 17.49 9.55 -36.68
N ALA A 223 18.00 8.59 -37.46
CA ALA A 223 18.15 7.25 -36.95
C ALA A 223 18.92 7.35 -35.62
N GLY A 224 18.24 7.10 -34.50
CA GLY A 224 18.87 6.97 -33.19
C GLY A 224 18.89 8.25 -32.33
N ALA A 225 17.81 8.46 -31.56
CA ALA A 225 17.90 9.14 -30.27
C ALA A 225 17.53 8.16 -29.16
N SER A 226 18.28 7.07 -29.06
CA SER A 226 18.49 6.42 -27.78
C SER A 226 19.33 7.39 -26.94
N ILE A 227 18.74 8.02 -25.93
CA ILE A 227 19.28 8.17 -24.57
C ILE A 227 18.20 8.83 -23.69
N ALA A 228 17.89 8.11 -22.60
CA ALA A 228 17.25 8.58 -21.36
C ALA A 228 15.73 8.86 -21.33
N ALA A 229 14.93 7.78 -21.45
CA ALA A 229 13.83 7.43 -20.51
C ALA A 229 13.04 6.23 -21.06
N GLY A 230 13.12 5.06 -20.40
CA GLY A 230 12.03 4.07 -20.38
C GLY A 230 11.71 3.23 -21.63
N LEU A 231 12.68 2.66 -22.36
CA LEU A 231 12.38 1.60 -23.34
C LEU A 231 12.57 0.20 -22.73
N THR A 232 11.51 -0.31 -22.11
CA THR A 232 11.23 -1.75 -21.94
C THR A 232 9.77 -2.07 -22.31
N MET A 233 9.26 -1.51 -23.41
CA MET A 233 7.96 -1.91 -23.93
C MET A 233 8.13 -2.71 -25.22
N GLY A 234 8.01 -4.03 -25.07
CA GLY A 234 7.76 -4.94 -26.18
C GLY A 234 6.44 -4.61 -26.87
N ARG A 235 6.38 -4.92 -28.17
CA ARG A 235 5.23 -4.76 -29.08
C ARG A 235 3.88 -4.94 -28.38
N MET A 236 3.11 -3.86 -28.24
CA MET A 236 1.66 -3.94 -28.07
C MET A 236 0.99 -3.28 -29.28
N LYS A 237 0.16 -4.06 -29.97
CA LYS A 237 -0.87 -3.54 -30.87
C LYS A 237 -1.99 -2.98 -30.00
N PHE A 238 -2.36 -1.72 -30.19
CA PHE A 238 -3.59 -1.16 -29.62
C PHE A 238 -4.72 -1.37 -30.62
N PRO A 239 -5.81 -2.09 -30.27
CA PRO A 239 -7.09 -1.89 -30.92
C PRO A 239 -7.72 -0.57 -30.45
N GLU A 240 -8.58 -0.04 -31.31
CA GLU A 240 -9.28 1.24 -31.25
C GLU A 240 -9.79 1.68 -29.86
N LEU A 241 -9.53 2.95 -29.57
CA LEU A 241 -10.09 3.75 -28.49
C LEU A 241 -11.57 4.08 -28.79
N GLU A 242 -12.46 3.14 -28.51
CA GLU A 242 -13.88 3.40 -28.29
C GLU A 242 -14.32 2.61 -27.05
N GLY A 243 -14.62 3.32 -25.97
CA GLY A 243 -15.04 2.74 -24.68
C GLY A 243 -14.22 3.23 -23.49
N LEU A 244 -14.12 4.55 -23.29
CA LEU A 244 -13.44 5.14 -22.12
C LEU A 244 -14.42 5.86 -21.19
N GLU A 245 -15.66 5.36 -21.12
CA GLU A 245 -16.58 5.63 -20.02
C GLU A 245 -17.20 4.28 -19.61
N HIS A 246 -17.02 3.91 -18.34
CA HIS A 246 -17.70 2.80 -17.65
C HIS A 246 -17.12 1.38 -17.76
N PHE A 247 -15.91 1.15 -17.24
CA PHE A 247 -15.55 -0.18 -16.72
C PHE A 247 -14.91 -0.05 -15.34
N GLY A 248 -15.66 -0.42 -14.31
CA GLY A 248 -15.10 -0.78 -13.01
C GLY A 248 -14.08 -1.91 -13.19
N ALA A 249 -13.05 -1.92 -12.34
CA ALA A 249 -12.07 -3.00 -12.32
C ALA A 249 -12.80 -4.33 -12.04
N ARG A 250 -12.49 -5.38 -12.79
CA ARG A 250 -12.87 -6.73 -12.38
C ARG A 250 -11.89 -7.20 -11.32
N GLY A 251 -12.39 -7.73 -10.22
CA GLY A 251 -11.61 -8.45 -9.23
C GLY A 251 -10.78 -9.55 -9.88
N THR A 252 -9.49 -9.59 -9.61
CA THR A 252 -8.57 -10.56 -10.19
C THR A 252 -8.85 -11.99 -9.75
N TYR A 253 -9.40 -12.18 -8.54
CA TYR A 253 -9.68 -13.48 -7.96
C TYR A 253 -11.17 -13.86 -8.10
N THR A 254 -12.07 -12.94 -7.82
CA THR A 254 -13.52 -13.15 -7.83
C THR A 254 -14.15 -12.95 -9.21
N SER A 255 -13.46 -12.26 -10.13
CA SER A 255 -14.01 -11.77 -11.40
C SER A 255 -15.22 -10.82 -11.27
N ARG A 256 -15.61 -10.44 -10.05
CA ARG A 256 -16.72 -9.53 -9.78
C ARG A 256 -16.36 -8.11 -10.20
N PRO A 257 -17.26 -7.37 -10.87
CA PRO A 257 -17.01 -5.97 -11.20
C PRO A 257 -17.13 -5.09 -9.95
N PHE A 258 -16.16 -4.20 -9.73
CA PHE A 258 -16.21 -3.20 -8.66
C PHE A 258 -15.44 -1.94 -9.05
N ASP A 259 -15.63 -0.86 -8.30
CA ASP A 259 -14.89 0.40 -8.43
C ASP A 259 -13.83 0.51 -7.32
N PRO A 260 -12.52 0.37 -7.64
CA PRO A 260 -11.43 0.49 -6.67
C PRO A 260 -11.38 1.84 -5.94
N ASP A 261 -11.83 2.92 -6.59
CA ASP A 261 -11.81 4.26 -6.00
C ASP A 261 -12.93 4.43 -4.95
N LYS A 262 -13.94 3.55 -4.99
CA LYS A 262 -15.06 3.49 -4.03
C LYS A 262 -14.95 2.29 -3.08
N ALA A 263 -13.79 1.64 -3.03
CA ALA A 263 -13.57 0.45 -2.20
C ALA A 263 -13.34 0.74 -0.70
N GLY A 264 -13.28 2.01 -0.29
CA GLY A 264 -12.95 2.37 1.09
C GLY A 264 -11.50 2.08 1.48
N GLY A 265 -10.58 2.14 0.51
CA GLY A 265 -9.14 1.92 0.69
C GLY A 265 -8.56 0.98 -0.37
N PRO A 266 -7.22 0.87 -0.48
CA PRO A 266 -6.58 -0.01 -1.45
C PRO A 266 -6.93 -1.48 -1.19
N VAL A 267 -6.92 -2.28 -2.26
CA VAL A 267 -6.92 -3.75 -2.17
C VAL A 267 -5.50 -4.20 -1.80
N GLU A 268 -5.39 -5.11 -0.84
CA GLU A 268 -4.13 -5.62 -0.29
C GLU A 268 -4.06 -7.14 -0.37
N HIS A 269 -2.90 -7.77 -0.19
CA HIS A 269 -2.80 -9.23 -0.19
C HIS A 269 -2.72 -9.75 1.25
N LEU A 270 -3.84 -9.73 1.95
CA LEU A 270 -3.97 -10.16 3.34
C LEU A 270 -3.94 -11.69 3.47
N THR A 271 -3.69 -12.16 4.69
CA THR A 271 -3.81 -13.57 5.09
C THR A 271 -4.68 -13.70 6.33
N THR A 272 -5.38 -14.83 6.45
CA THR A 272 -6.14 -15.20 7.65
C THR A 272 -5.31 -16.05 8.61
N GLU A 273 -4.13 -16.52 8.19
CA GLU A 273 -3.29 -17.41 8.99
C GLU A 273 -2.81 -16.73 10.27
N GLY A 274 -3.02 -17.37 11.42
CA GLY A 274 -2.59 -16.85 12.72
C GLY A 274 -3.50 -15.78 13.33
N VAL A 275 -4.61 -15.43 12.67
CA VAL A 275 -5.62 -14.53 13.25
C VAL A 275 -6.25 -15.18 14.48
N ASN A 276 -6.38 -14.39 15.55
CA ASN A 276 -7.09 -14.79 16.75
C ASN A 276 -8.49 -14.16 16.77
N ILE A 277 -9.53 -14.97 16.96
CA ILE A 277 -10.92 -14.49 17.04
C ILE A 277 -11.16 -13.95 18.46
N THR A 278 -11.41 -12.65 18.58
CA THR A 278 -11.62 -11.98 19.86
C THR A 278 -13.08 -11.54 20.05
N HIS A 279 -13.50 -11.33 21.30
CA HIS A 279 -14.82 -10.77 21.58
C HIS A 279 -15.00 -9.35 21.04
N GLU A 280 -13.92 -8.56 20.97
CA GLU A 280 -13.94 -7.21 20.42
C GLU A 280 -14.19 -7.23 18.90
N GLY A 281 -13.50 -8.11 18.16
CA GLY A 281 -13.78 -8.25 16.74
C GLY A 281 -15.14 -8.87 16.46
N ILE A 282 -15.63 -9.80 17.29
CA ILE A 282 -17.01 -10.30 17.17
C ILE A 282 -18.03 -9.16 17.29
N ALA A 283 -17.82 -8.21 18.21
CA ALA A 283 -18.70 -7.06 18.34
C ALA A 283 -18.67 -6.16 17.08
N ILE A 284 -17.53 -6.08 16.38
CA ILE A 284 -17.41 -5.40 15.08
C ILE A 284 -18.19 -6.15 14.01
N VAL A 285 -18.06 -7.47 13.92
CA VAL A 285 -18.84 -8.30 13.01
C VAL A 285 -20.33 -8.10 13.23
N GLU A 286 -20.80 -8.19 14.49
CA GLU A 286 -22.21 -7.96 14.85
C GLU A 286 -22.68 -6.55 14.45
N LYS A 287 -21.86 -5.52 14.70
CA LYS A 287 -22.16 -4.15 14.28
C LYS A 287 -22.22 -4.03 12.76
N HIS A 288 -21.35 -4.72 12.03
CA HIS A 288 -21.35 -4.72 10.57
C HIS A 288 -22.63 -5.33 10.03
N ILE A 289 -22.94 -6.57 10.40
CA ILE A 289 -24.10 -7.32 9.88
C ILE A 289 -25.43 -6.67 10.28
N SER A 290 -25.50 -5.97 11.41
CA SER A 290 -26.72 -5.30 11.87
C SER A 290 -27.29 -4.25 10.91
N ARG A 291 -26.53 -3.82 9.89
CA ARG A 291 -26.99 -2.89 8.84
C ARG A 291 -27.78 -3.56 7.73
N PHE A 292 -27.76 -4.90 7.67
CA PHE A 292 -28.42 -5.70 6.65
C PHE A 292 -29.67 -6.38 7.23
N ASP A 293 -30.49 -6.94 6.34
CA ASP A 293 -31.67 -7.70 6.76
C ASP A 293 -31.24 -8.98 7.50
N PRO A 294 -32.03 -9.48 8.47
CA PRO A 294 -31.68 -10.66 9.24
C PRO A 294 -31.42 -11.87 8.34
N ASP A 295 -30.27 -12.51 8.53
CA ASP A 295 -29.83 -13.69 7.78
C ASP A 295 -29.46 -14.83 8.75
N PRO A 296 -30.14 -15.99 8.68
CA PRO A 296 -29.81 -17.16 9.50
C PRO A 296 -28.37 -17.65 9.33
N GLY A 297 -27.76 -17.44 8.15
CA GLY A 297 -26.36 -17.76 7.90
C GLY A 297 -25.42 -16.94 8.78
N ASN A 298 -25.62 -15.62 8.82
CA ASN A 298 -24.86 -14.70 9.66
C ASN A 298 -25.02 -15.04 11.15
N ASP A 299 -26.24 -15.31 11.61
CA ASP A 299 -26.50 -15.69 13.00
C ASP A 299 -25.76 -16.98 13.39
N PHE A 300 -25.74 -17.96 12.48
CA PHE A 300 -25.00 -19.21 12.65
C PHE A 300 -23.50 -18.96 12.78
N MET A 301 -22.93 -18.16 11.88
CA MET A 301 -21.50 -17.84 11.89
C MET A 301 -21.10 -17.07 13.16
N VAL A 302 -21.87 -16.05 13.57
CA VAL A 302 -21.61 -15.32 14.82
C VAL A 302 -21.66 -16.24 16.05
N SER A 303 -22.60 -17.19 16.08
CA SER A 303 -22.67 -18.19 17.16
C SER A 303 -21.42 -19.07 17.21
N ARG A 304 -20.90 -19.50 16.06
CA ARG A 304 -19.63 -20.24 15.97
C ARG A 304 -18.45 -19.40 16.46
N LEU A 305 -18.32 -18.15 16.00
CA LEU A 305 -17.25 -17.25 16.44
C LEU A 305 -17.24 -17.06 17.96
N LYS A 306 -18.41 -16.90 18.59
CA LYS A 306 -18.52 -16.82 20.06
C LYS A 306 -18.07 -18.10 20.76
N LYS A 307 -18.37 -19.28 20.21
CA LYS A 307 -17.88 -20.55 20.77
C LYS A 307 -16.35 -20.65 20.66
N ILE A 308 -15.77 -20.18 19.56
CA ILE A 308 -14.33 -20.15 19.34
C ILE A 308 -13.63 -19.21 20.33
N ALA A 309 -14.11 -17.97 20.46
CA ALA A 309 -13.56 -16.98 21.39
C ALA A 309 -13.61 -17.46 22.86
N ASN A 310 -14.65 -18.22 23.22
CA ASN A 310 -14.79 -18.84 24.54
C ASN A 310 -13.96 -20.13 24.73
N GLY A 311 -13.21 -20.58 23.71
CA GLY A 311 -12.42 -21.81 23.76
C GLY A 311 -13.24 -23.11 23.69
N ASN A 312 -14.53 -23.02 23.36
CA ASN A 312 -15.44 -24.18 23.26
C ASN A 312 -15.40 -24.87 21.90
N LEU A 313 -14.77 -24.24 20.90
CA LEU A 313 -14.63 -24.75 19.54
C LEU A 313 -13.25 -24.32 18.99
N LEU A 314 -12.61 -25.19 18.21
CA LEU A 314 -11.39 -24.80 17.49
C LEU A 314 -11.80 -24.10 16.18
N PRO A 315 -11.11 -23.02 15.77
CA PRO A 315 -11.42 -22.33 14.53
C PRO A 315 -11.13 -23.21 13.31
N GLU A 316 -12.07 -23.22 12.37
CA GLU A 316 -11.86 -23.73 11.02
C GLU A 316 -11.54 -22.58 10.06
N GLN A 317 -11.03 -22.91 8.87
CA GLN A 317 -10.66 -21.90 7.87
C GLN A 317 -11.85 -20.99 7.50
N VAL A 318 -13.06 -21.55 7.43
CA VAL A 318 -14.28 -20.78 7.14
C VAL A 318 -14.63 -19.77 8.23
N ASP A 319 -14.34 -20.07 9.51
CA ASP A 319 -14.56 -19.13 10.61
C ASP A 319 -13.58 -17.96 10.53
N LEU A 320 -12.31 -18.25 10.18
CA LEU A 320 -11.28 -17.24 10.00
C LEU A 320 -11.59 -16.36 8.79
N ASN A 321 -12.02 -16.96 7.67
CA ASN A 321 -12.44 -16.24 6.47
C ASN A 321 -13.59 -15.28 6.79
N TYR A 322 -14.68 -15.78 7.39
CA TYR A 322 -15.83 -14.96 7.76
C TYR A 322 -15.45 -13.83 8.72
N TYR A 323 -14.76 -14.15 9.82
CA TYR A 323 -14.37 -13.15 10.82
C TYR A 323 -13.51 -12.03 10.23
N THR A 324 -12.48 -12.40 9.45
CA THR A 324 -11.56 -11.43 8.87
C THR A 324 -12.21 -10.62 7.76
N HIS A 325 -13.04 -11.26 6.93
CA HIS A 325 -13.83 -10.60 5.89
C HIS A 325 -14.77 -9.56 6.49
N GLU A 326 -15.63 -9.95 7.43
CA GLU A 326 -16.62 -9.04 8.02
C GLU A 326 -15.97 -7.84 8.75
N CYS A 327 -14.87 -8.07 9.47
CA CYS A 327 -14.10 -6.99 10.10
C CYS A 327 -13.50 -6.02 9.05
N ARG A 328 -12.92 -6.56 7.97
CA ARG A 328 -12.27 -5.78 6.92
C ARG A 328 -13.28 -5.02 6.06
N GLU A 329 -14.43 -5.62 5.77
CA GLU A 329 -15.51 -4.98 5.04
C GLU A 329 -16.12 -3.84 5.86
N TYR A 330 -16.42 -4.08 7.15
CA TYR A 330 -16.86 -3.02 8.07
C TYR A 330 -15.93 -1.81 8.06
N GLN A 331 -14.62 -2.05 8.01
CA GLN A 331 -13.66 -0.97 7.87
C GLN A 331 -13.79 -0.18 6.58
N ARG A 332 -13.92 -0.86 5.45
CA ARG A 332 -14.09 -0.17 4.17
C ARG A 332 -15.33 0.74 4.22
N TYR A 333 -16.39 0.31 4.88
CA TYR A 333 -17.55 1.15 5.19
C TYR A 333 -17.19 2.37 6.06
N CYS A 334 -16.46 2.19 7.17
CA CYS A 334 -16.02 3.31 8.02
C CYS A 334 -15.19 4.34 7.26
N ASN A 335 -14.26 3.89 6.42
CA ASN A 335 -13.42 4.76 5.58
C ASN A 335 -14.25 5.59 4.58
N LEU A 336 -15.43 5.11 4.19
CA LEU A 336 -16.38 5.81 3.32
C LEU A 336 -17.41 6.65 4.10
N GLY A 337 -17.27 6.75 5.43
CA GLY A 337 -18.16 7.52 6.30
C GLY A 337 -19.41 6.78 6.79
N TRP A 338 -19.49 5.46 6.57
CA TRP A 338 -20.65 4.62 6.91
C TRP A 338 -20.40 3.73 8.12
N GLU A 339 -20.11 4.35 9.27
CA GLU A 339 -19.91 3.62 10.52
C GLU A 339 -21.20 2.90 10.96
N THR A 340 -22.36 3.51 10.73
CA THR A 340 -23.68 2.94 11.00
C THR A 340 -24.63 3.15 9.81
N GLY A 341 -25.62 2.25 9.67
CA GLY A 341 -26.62 2.33 8.61
C GLY A 341 -26.07 2.07 7.20
N ARG A 342 -26.85 2.48 6.21
CA ARG A 342 -26.55 2.39 4.78
C ARG A 342 -27.20 3.58 4.04
N PRO A 343 -26.77 3.90 2.80
CA PRO A 343 -27.46 4.87 1.95
C PRO A 343 -28.97 4.60 1.89
N GLY A 344 -29.76 5.67 1.87
CA GLY A 344 -31.22 5.56 1.78
C GLY A 344 -31.71 5.14 0.39
N ASP A 345 -30.89 5.38 -0.64
CA ASP A 345 -31.12 4.89 -1.99
C ASP A 345 -30.62 3.46 -2.14
N ASN A 346 -31.45 2.60 -2.76
CA ASN A 346 -31.15 1.17 -2.89
C ASN A 346 -29.97 0.90 -3.85
N GLN A 347 -29.80 1.71 -4.89
CA GLN A 347 -28.70 1.54 -5.84
C GLN A 347 -27.39 2.00 -5.20
N GLU A 348 -27.39 3.13 -4.50
CA GLU A 348 -26.20 3.59 -3.76
C GLU A 348 -25.80 2.61 -2.65
N ALA A 349 -26.79 2.03 -1.94
CA ALA A 349 -26.53 1.02 -0.92
C ALA A 349 -25.93 -0.26 -1.53
N TYR A 350 -26.44 -0.69 -2.68
CA TYR A 350 -25.89 -1.82 -3.43
C TYR A 350 -24.48 -1.53 -3.94
N ASP A 351 -24.23 -0.36 -4.51
CA ASP A 351 -22.92 0.02 -5.03
C ASP A 351 -21.88 0.10 -3.91
N LEU A 352 -22.25 0.70 -2.77
CA LEU A 352 -21.41 0.72 -1.58
C LEU A 352 -21.05 -0.70 -1.16
N TRP A 353 -22.05 -1.56 -0.95
CA TRP A 353 -21.85 -2.95 -0.58
C TRP A 353 -20.98 -3.70 -1.60
N ASN A 354 -21.33 -3.64 -2.88
CA ASN A 354 -20.62 -4.42 -3.89
C ASN A 354 -19.15 -4.00 -3.99
N ASN A 355 -18.84 -2.70 -3.89
CA ASN A 355 -17.48 -2.21 -3.95
C ASN A 355 -16.66 -2.60 -2.72
N THR A 356 -17.21 -2.45 -1.51
CA THR A 356 -16.53 -2.83 -0.27
C THR A 356 -16.37 -4.34 -0.16
N HIS A 357 -17.44 -5.09 -0.41
CA HIS A 357 -17.51 -6.54 -0.31
C HIS A 357 -16.56 -7.22 -1.30
N THR A 358 -16.64 -6.85 -2.59
CA THR A 358 -15.76 -7.41 -3.62
C THR A 358 -14.30 -7.13 -3.31
N SER A 359 -13.98 -5.90 -2.86
CA SER A 359 -12.61 -5.53 -2.50
C SER A 359 -12.07 -6.32 -1.32
N THR A 360 -12.93 -6.67 -0.35
CA THR A 360 -12.53 -7.52 0.79
C THR A 360 -12.32 -8.98 0.37
N LEU A 361 -13.16 -9.52 -0.51
CA LEU A 361 -12.93 -10.85 -1.09
C LEU A 361 -11.58 -10.92 -1.82
N GLU A 362 -11.25 -9.88 -2.58
CA GLU A 362 -9.93 -9.75 -3.21
C GLU A 362 -8.79 -9.64 -2.18
N ASP A 363 -9.02 -8.95 -1.04
CA ASP A 363 -7.99 -8.78 -0.01
C ASP A 363 -7.45 -10.14 0.48
N TYR A 364 -8.37 -11.07 0.73
CA TYR A 364 -8.08 -12.39 1.28
C TYR A 364 -7.95 -13.48 0.21
N ARG A 365 -8.23 -13.17 -1.06
CA ARG A 365 -8.30 -14.13 -2.17
C ARG A 365 -9.26 -15.28 -1.84
N ILE A 366 -10.48 -14.91 -1.48
CA ILE A 366 -11.59 -15.83 -1.17
C ILE A 366 -12.81 -15.47 -2.03
N THR A 367 -13.80 -16.35 -2.06
CA THR A 367 -15.08 -16.16 -2.77
C THR A 367 -16.25 -16.19 -1.79
N ASP A 368 -17.44 -15.79 -2.24
CA ASP A 368 -18.67 -15.87 -1.43
C ASP A 368 -18.93 -17.28 -0.84
N ASN A 369 -18.51 -18.33 -1.56
CA ASN A 369 -18.66 -19.72 -1.11
C ASN A 369 -17.75 -20.08 0.08
N ASP A 370 -16.73 -19.26 0.35
CA ASP A 370 -15.75 -19.50 1.41
C ASP A 370 -16.11 -18.80 2.74
N LEU A 371 -17.23 -18.07 2.77
CA LEU A 371 -17.66 -17.27 3.92
C LEU A 371 -18.59 -18.03 4.88
N TYR A 372 -19.45 -18.90 4.39
CA TYR A 372 -20.42 -19.60 5.24
C TYR A 372 -20.03 -21.06 5.43
N HIS A 373 -20.10 -21.52 6.69
CA HIS A 373 -19.88 -22.93 7.01
C HIS A 373 -20.95 -23.80 6.32
N PRO A 374 -20.64 -25.01 5.85
CA PRO A 374 -21.61 -25.86 5.14
C PRO A 374 -22.90 -26.18 5.91
N ASP A 375 -22.82 -26.21 7.24
CA ASP A 375 -23.97 -26.41 8.14
C ASP A 375 -24.80 -25.13 8.38
N ALA A 376 -24.35 -23.98 7.87
CA ALA A 376 -25.11 -22.75 7.98
C ALA A 376 -26.39 -22.87 7.14
N PRO A 377 -27.54 -22.43 7.65
CA PRO A 377 -28.78 -22.44 6.87
C PRO A 377 -28.61 -21.54 5.64
N SER A 378 -28.91 -22.08 4.45
CA SER A 378 -29.11 -21.27 3.25
C SER A 378 -30.56 -20.75 3.23
N TRP A 379 -30.74 -19.60 2.61
CA TRP A 379 -32.04 -19.01 2.31
C TRP A 379 -32.75 -19.75 1.17
#